data_AF-A0A380WPF2-F1
#
_entry.id   AF-A0A380WPF2-F1
#
_cell.length_a   1.000
_cell.length_b   1.000
_cell.length_c   1.000
_cell.angle_alpha   90.00
_cell.angle_beta   90.00
_cell.angle_gamma   90.00
#
_symmetry.space_group_name_H-M   'P 1'
#
loop_
_entity.id
_entity.type
_entity.pdbx_description
1 polymer ?
#
loop_
_entity_poly.entity_id
_entity_poly.type
_entity_poly.pdbx_seq_one_letter_code
_entity_poly.pdbx_strand_id
1 'polypeptide(L)'
;MANLSGRKRAASLIFGRIWRKSIDLLGLGLYVIAMLLVVTSAWAAYVSVLRSGWTSEAAAWVQAAGSIAAIAGATWVAQTEVRRARRVRRELNEEAAWHVRFSLAQAQFESQIIAAELVNRSEPLDEEKLRVWKQRAMTCTVAFSAFISRPDQIHPAVTHMLANAKVLVDSLTSDVDSLAASVKAGSDPDRDLEGRIVGIHLALLELLSLFDARMRGVRIALDQGDDGLPTRSFAAWNEEQRDDDDPLVSGER
;
A
#
# COMPACT_ATOMS: atom_id res chain seq x y z
N MET A 1 -11.50 -34.58 13.18
CA MET A 1 -10.62 -34.50 12.00
C MET A 1 -9.79 -33.23 12.13
N ALA A 2 -8.53 -33.37 12.54
CA ALA A 2 -7.69 -32.24 12.94
C ALA A 2 -6.90 -31.67 11.76
N ASN A 3 -7.18 -30.41 11.44
CA ASN A 3 -6.21 -29.36 11.10
C ASN A 3 -5.17 -29.67 9.99
N LEU A 4 -5.63 -30.14 8.82
CA LEU A 4 -4.79 -30.29 7.63
C LEU A 4 -4.42 -28.95 6.96
N SER A 5 -5.22 -27.89 7.17
CA SER A 5 -4.97 -26.54 6.61
C SER A 5 -3.76 -25.86 7.28
N GLY A 6 -3.59 -26.01 8.60
CA GLY A 6 -2.45 -25.46 9.35
C GLY A 6 -1.09 -26.05 8.93
N ARG A 7 -1.03 -27.36 8.63
CA ARG A 7 0.21 -28.02 8.18
C ARG A 7 0.65 -27.56 6.79
N LYS A 8 -0.29 -27.35 5.86
CA LYS A 8 0.02 -26.82 4.52
C LYS A 8 0.55 -25.38 4.58
N ARG A 9 0.02 -24.54 5.48
CA ARG A 9 0.51 -23.17 5.74
C ARG A 9 1.91 -23.14 6.34
N ALA A 10 2.18 -24.00 7.31
CA ALA A 10 3.51 -24.11 7.89
C ALA A 10 4.54 -24.54 6.83
N ALA A 11 4.19 -25.50 5.97
CA ALA A 11 5.07 -25.96 4.90
C ALA A 11 5.34 -24.88 3.84
N SER A 12 4.35 -24.09 3.43
CA SER A 12 4.55 -23.03 2.43
C SER A 12 5.41 -21.87 2.93
N LEU A 13 5.26 -21.49 4.21
CA LEU A 13 6.11 -20.48 4.87
C LEU A 13 7.57 -20.96 5.01
N ILE A 14 7.76 -22.24 5.35
CA ILE A 14 9.10 -22.85 5.44
C ILE A 14 9.74 -22.89 4.05
N PHE A 15 9.01 -23.31 3.02
CA PHE A 15 9.54 -23.41 1.66
C PHE A 15 9.93 -22.04 1.08
N GLY A 16 9.11 -21.00 1.31
CA GLY A 16 9.43 -19.63 0.90
C GLY A 16 10.63 -19.04 1.65
N ARG A 17 10.87 -19.44 2.90
CA ARG A 17 12.05 -19.03 3.68
C ARG A 17 13.33 -19.76 3.19
N ILE A 18 13.23 -21.02 2.79
CA ILE A 18 14.34 -21.79 2.21
C ILE A 18 14.72 -21.25 0.83
N TRP A 19 13.74 -20.98 -0.05
CA TRP A 19 14.00 -20.44 -1.38
C TRP A 19 14.65 -19.04 -1.35
N ARG A 20 14.24 -18.18 -0.40
CA ARG A 20 14.88 -16.87 -0.17
C ARG A 20 16.33 -17.02 0.31
N LYS A 21 16.58 -17.92 1.26
CA LYS A 21 17.96 -18.30 1.62
C LYS A 21 18.73 -18.78 0.40
N SER A 22 18.12 -19.54 -0.51
CA SER A 22 18.78 -19.98 -1.74
C SER A 22 19.14 -18.83 -2.68
N ILE A 23 18.30 -17.79 -2.83
CA ILE A 23 18.61 -16.62 -3.67
C ILE A 23 19.73 -15.77 -3.04
N ASP A 24 19.68 -15.54 -1.72
CA ASP A 24 20.75 -14.84 -1.01
C ASP A 24 22.06 -15.64 -1.02
N LEU A 25 21.98 -16.98 -0.93
CA LEU A 25 23.12 -17.89 -1.08
C LEU A 25 23.67 -17.92 -2.50
N LEU A 26 22.83 -17.76 -3.53
CA LEU A 26 23.28 -17.64 -4.92
C LEU A 26 24.00 -16.31 -5.16
N GLY A 27 23.50 -15.20 -4.60
CA GLY A 27 24.18 -13.91 -4.64
C GLY A 27 25.51 -13.93 -3.90
N LEU A 28 25.54 -14.52 -2.71
CA LEU A 28 26.77 -14.74 -1.93
C LEU A 28 27.72 -15.69 -2.67
N GLY A 29 27.21 -16.76 -3.27
CA GLY A 29 27.99 -17.71 -4.07
C GLY A 29 28.61 -17.05 -5.29
N LEU A 30 27.86 -16.26 -6.05
CA LEU A 30 28.37 -15.47 -7.17
C LEU A 30 29.43 -14.47 -6.72
N TYR A 31 29.23 -13.79 -5.60
CA TYR A 31 30.22 -12.88 -5.03
C TYR A 31 31.52 -13.61 -4.64
N VAL A 32 31.41 -14.77 -3.97
CA VAL A 32 32.57 -15.59 -3.59
C VAL A 32 33.29 -16.10 -4.83
N ILE A 33 32.58 -16.56 -5.86
CA ILE A 33 33.17 -17.00 -7.14
C ILE A 33 33.87 -15.84 -7.83
N ALA A 34 33.25 -14.65 -7.90
CA ALA A 34 33.86 -13.47 -8.50
C ALA A 34 35.14 -13.05 -7.76
N MET A 35 35.12 -13.06 -6.41
CA MET A 35 36.32 -12.76 -5.61
C MET A 35 37.41 -13.81 -5.80
N LEU A 36 37.06 -15.09 -5.88
CA LEU A 36 38.01 -16.16 -6.21
C LEU A 36 38.62 -15.95 -7.60
N LEU A 37 37.84 -15.56 -8.60
CA LEU A 37 38.34 -15.25 -9.94
C LEU A 37 39.28 -14.04 -9.96
N VAL A 38 38.98 -13.00 -9.18
CA VAL A 38 39.86 -11.83 -9.02
C VAL A 38 41.18 -12.24 -8.35
N VAL A 39 41.12 -13.00 -7.25
CA VAL A 39 42.31 -13.47 -6.52
C VAL A 39 43.17 -14.40 -7.39
N THR A 40 42.56 -15.35 -8.10
CA THR A 40 43.28 -16.26 -9.00
C THR A 40 43.90 -15.54 -10.19
N SER A 41 43.20 -14.57 -10.78
CA SER A 41 43.73 -13.74 -11.87
C SER A 41 44.89 -12.84 -11.39
N ALA A 42 44.77 -12.24 -10.21
CA ALA A 42 45.84 -11.45 -9.60
C ALA A 42 47.06 -12.30 -9.25
N TRP A 43 46.85 -13.53 -8.76
CA TRP A 43 47.91 -14.49 -8.49
C TRP A 43 48.63 -14.95 -9.77
N ALA A 44 47.88 -15.24 -10.83
CA ALA A 44 48.44 -15.59 -12.14
C ALA A 44 49.29 -14.45 -12.72
N ALA A 45 48.83 -13.20 -12.62
CA ALA A 45 49.60 -12.02 -12.99
C ALA A 45 50.91 -11.93 -12.20
N TYR A 46 50.86 -12.11 -10.87
CA TYR A 46 52.03 -12.08 -10.01
C TYR A 46 53.08 -13.15 -10.38
N VAL A 47 52.64 -14.39 -10.60
CA VAL A 47 53.52 -15.49 -11.04
C VAL A 47 54.11 -15.22 -12.42
N SER A 48 53.33 -14.67 -13.35
CA SER A 48 53.81 -14.30 -14.69
C SER A 48 54.90 -13.23 -14.61
N VAL A 49 54.72 -12.21 -13.76
CA VAL A 49 55.72 -11.15 -13.56
C VAL A 49 56.99 -11.70 -12.91
N LEU A 50 56.87 -12.58 -11.93
CA LEU A 50 58.03 -13.20 -11.27
C LEU A 50 58.86 -14.09 -12.22
N ARG A 51 58.20 -14.82 -13.12
CA ARG A 51 58.86 -15.76 -14.04
C ARG A 51 59.43 -15.09 -15.29
N SER A 52 58.68 -14.16 -15.86
CA SER A 52 58.93 -13.67 -17.22
C SER A 52 59.04 -12.14 -17.29
N GLY A 53 58.92 -11.44 -16.16
CA GLY A 53 58.82 -9.98 -16.12
C GLY A 53 57.47 -9.46 -16.60
N TRP A 54 57.36 -8.13 -16.74
CA TRP A 54 56.17 -7.47 -17.25
C TRP A 54 56.00 -7.77 -18.75
N THR A 55 55.17 -8.76 -19.05
CA THR A 55 54.87 -9.22 -20.41
C THR A 55 53.40 -8.99 -20.76
N SER A 56 53.03 -9.17 -22.02
CA SER A 56 51.64 -9.05 -22.48
C SER A 56 50.69 -10.01 -21.77
N GLU A 57 51.18 -11.17 -21.34
CA GLU A 57 50.41 -12.15 -20.57
C GLU A 57 50.07 -11.62 -19.17
N ALA A 58 51.04 -11.02 -18.46
CA ALA A 58 50.80 -10.38 -17.17
C ALA A 58 49.78 -9.23 -17.28
N ALA A 59 49.86 -8.43 -18.36
CA ALA A 59 48.90 -7.35 -18.63
C ALA A 59 47.48 -7.88 -18.87
N ALA A 60 47.33 -8.99 -19.60
CA ALA A 60 46.03 -9.62 -19.85
C ALA A 60 45.36 -10.11 -18.55
N TRP A 61 46.12 -10.70 -17.63
CA TRP A 61 45.61 -11.13 -16.32
C TRP A 61 45.16 -9.96 -15.44
N VAL A 62 45.91 -8.85 -15.46
CA VAL A 62 45.52 -7.62 -14.73
C VAL A 62 44.23 -7.02 -15.31
N GLN A 63 44.10 -6.97 -16.64
CA GLN A 63 42.89 -6.48 -17.30
C GLN A 63 41.67 -7.37 -16.98
N ALA A 64 41.84 -8.69 -17.00
CA ALA A 64 40.79 -9.64 -16.62
C ALA A 64 40.36 -9.41 -15.17
N ALA A 65 41.29 -9.33 -14.22
CA ALA A 65 41.00 -9.05 -12.82
C ALA A 65 40.25 -7.70 -12.63
N GLY A 66 40.69 -6.65 -13.32
CA GLY A 66 40.05 -5.33 -13.28
C GLY A 66 38.62 -5.33 -13.82
N SER A 67 38.38 -6.03 -14.94
CA SER A 67 37.04 -6.14 -15.54
C SER A 67 36.05 -6.90 -14.65
N ILE A 68 36.48 -8.00 -14.03
CA ILE A 68 35.67 -8.80 -13.11
C ILE A 68 35.35 -7.99 -11.84
N ALA A 69 36.35 -7.29 -11.29
CA ALA A 69 36.16 -6.42 -10.14
C ALA A 69 35.17 -5.28 -10.43
N ALA A 70 35.24 -4.67 -11.62
CA ALA A 70 34.31 -3.61 -12.03
C ALA A 70 32.87 -4.12 -12.17
N ILE A 71 32.66 -5.30 -12.79
CA ILE A 71 31.33 -5.91 -12.92
C ILE A 71 30.76 -6.28 -11.54
N ALA A 72 31.57 -6.92 -10.69
CA ALA A 72 31.16 -7.27 -9.33
C ALA A 72 30.81 -6.02 -8.51
N GLY A 73 31.63 -4.96 -8.61
CA GLY A 73 31.39 -3.67 -7.97
C GLY A 73 30.11 -2.99 -8.44
N ALA A 74 29.88 -2.91 -9.76
CA ALA A 74 28.67 -2.35 -10.34
C ALA A 74 27.41 -3.12 -9.93
N THR A 75 27.49 -4.46 -9.90
CA THR A 75 26.38 -5.32 -9.47
C THR A 75 26.07 -5.11 -7.99
N TRP A 76 27.09 -4.96 -7.15
CA TRP A 76 26.93 -4.70 -5.72
C TRP A 76 26.31 -3.31 -5.45
N VAL A 77 26.77 -2.28 -6.16
CA VAL A 77 26.19 -0.92 -6.06
C VAL A 77 24.73 -0.92 -6.53
N ALA A 78 24.43 -1.53 -7.67
CA ALA A 78 23.05 -1.65 -8.15
C ALA A 78 22.14 -2.37 -7.15
N GLN A 79 22.60 -3.44 -6.51
CA GLN A 79 21.84 -4.15 -5.48
C GLN A 79 21.61 -3.31 -4.22
N THR A 80 22.60 -2.54 -3.78
CA THR A 80 22.47 -1.69 -2.58
C THR A 80 21.58 -0.47 -2.84
N GLU A 81 21.68 0.16 -4.01
CA GLU A 81 20.80 1.26 -4.43
C GLU A 81 19.36 0.83 -4.59
N VAL A 82 19.10 -0.34 -5.18
CA VAL A 82 17.74 -0.89 -5.29
C VAL A 82 17.13 -1.13 -3.91
N ARG A 83 17.90 -1.65 -2.95
CA ARG A 83 17.44 -1.83 -1.56
C ARG A 83 17.15 -0.49 -0.88
N ARG A 84 18.00 0.52 -1.09
CA ARG A 84 17.81 1.86 -0.52
C ARG A 84 16.58 2.56 -1.11
N ALA A 85 16.43 2.54 -2.43
CA ALA A 85 15.29 3.13 -3.13
C ALA A 85 13.96 2.50 -2.71
N ARG A 86 13.95 1.19 -2.42
CA ARG A 86 12.76 0.49 -1.90
C ARG A 86 12.37 0.94 -0.50
N ARG A 87 13.33 1.07 0.42
CA ARG A 87 13.07 1.59 1.78
C ARG A 87 12.47 2.99 1.74
N VAL A 88 13.05 3.87 0.92
CA VAL A 88 12.55 5.23 0.74
C VAL A 88 11.13 5.23 0.16
N ARG A 89 10.86 4.40 -0.87
CA ARG A 89 9.49 4.26 -1.41
C ARG A 89 8.50 3.74 -0.38
N ARG A 90 8.92 2.82 0.49
CA ARG A 90 8.08 2.30 1.57
C ARG A 90 7.75 3.39 2.59
N GLU A 91 8.76 4.13 3.05
CA GLU A 91 8.58 5.26 3.97
C GLU A 91 7.61 6.31 3.40
N LEU A 92 7.80 6.70 2.13
CA LEU A 92 6.91 7.63 1.43
C LEU A 92 5.48 7.09 1.29
N ASN A 93 5.32 5.82 0.97
CA ASN A 93 3.99 5.20 0.85
C ASN A 93 3.29 5.10 2.22
N GLU A 94 4.03 4.81 3.30
CA GLU A 94 3.51 4.78 4.66
C GLU A 94 3.06 6.19 5.11
N GLU A 95 3.87 7.21 4.84
CA GLU A 95 3.54 8.62 5.09
C GLU A 95 2.29 9.04 4.30
N ALA A 96 2.23 8.72 3.01
CA ALA A 96 1.06 9.01 2.18
C ALA A 96 -0.21 8.31 2.71
N ALA A 97 -0.11 7.05 3.14
CA ALA A 97 -1.25 6.34 3.72
C ALA A 97 -1.72 6.97 5.04
N TRP A 98 -0.80 7.49 5.87
CA TRP A 98 -1.15 8.23 7.08
C TRP A 98 -1.90 9.53 6.77
N HIS A 99 -1.44 10.29 5.76
CA HIS A 99 -2.14 11.49 5.33
C HIS A 99 -3.56 11.20 4.84
N VAL A 100 -3.73 10.13 4.06
CA VAL A 100 -5.06 9.71 3.59
C VAL A 100 -5.95 9.33 4.76
N ARG A 101 -5.43 8.54 5.71
CA ARG A 101 -6.18 8.18 6.92
C ARG A 101 -6.63 9.40 7.70
N PHE A 102 -5.74 10.37 7.88
CA PHE A 102 -6.07 11.63 8.55
C PHE A 102 -7.17 12.38 7.82
N SER A 103 -7.10 12.51 6.49
CA SER A 103 -8.15 13.17 5.70
C SER A 103 -9.50 12.45 5.75
N LEU A 104 -9.50 11.11 5.76
CA LEU A 104 -10.73 10.31 5.95
C LEU A 104 -11.34 10.56 7.33
N ALA A 105 -10.53 10.52 8.38
CA ALA A 105 -10.98 10.79 9.75
C ALA A 105 -11.51 12.23 9.89
N GLN A 106 -10.84 13.21 9.28
CA GLN A 106 -11.33 14.59 9.26
C GLN A 106 -12.69 14.68 8.57
N ALA A 107 -12.85 14.09 7.37
CA ALA A 107 -14.13 14.11 6.66
C ALA A 107 -15.25 13.44 7.48
N GLN A 108 -14.96 12.32 8.14
CA GLN A 108 -15.89 11.66 9.04
C GLN A 108 -16.30 12.60 10.19
N PHE A 109 -15.34 13.25 10.84
CA PHE A 109 -15.60 14.19 11.93
C PHE A 109 -16.42 15.41 11.49
N GLU A 110 -16.08 16.01 10.36
CA GLU A 110 -16.82 17.14 9.77
C GLU A 110 -18.27 16.75 9.45
N SER A 111 -18.47 15.58 8.84
CA SER A 111 -19.82 15.07 8.55
C SER A 111 -20.62 14.75 9.82
N GLN A 112 -19.95 14.29 10.89
CA GLN A 112 -20.57 14.05 12.18
C GLN A 112 -21.02 15.35 12.85
N ILE A 113 -20.24 16.43 12.75
CA ILE A 113 -20.64 17.75 13.25
C ILE A 113 -21.92 18.20 12.53
N ILE A 114 -21.94 18.13 11.20
CA ILE A 114 -23.11 18.49 10.39
C ILE A 114 -24.33 17.66 10.80
N ALA A 115 -24.18 16.34 10.92
CA ALA A 115 -25.26 15.45 11.34
C ALA A 115 -25.76 15.76 12.76
N ALA A 116 -24.85 16.02 13.70
CA ALA A 116 -25.18 16.33 15.09
C ALA A 116 -25.92 17.67 15.21
N GLU A 117 -25.48 18.70 14.49
CA GLU A 117 -26.13 20.01 14.44
C GLU A 117 -27.50 19.93 13.76
N LEU A 118 -27.66 19.08 12.74
CA LEU A 118 -28.95 18.87 12.07
C LEU A 118 -29.98 18.18 12.97
N VAL A 119 -29.58 17.13 13.69
CA VAL A 119 -30.47 16.31 14.53
C VAL A 119 -30.78 16.97 15.87
N ASN A 120 -29.80 17.63 16.50
CA ASN A 120 -29.96 18.23 17.83
C ASN A 120 -30.25 19.73 17.78
N ARG A 121 -30.84 20.23 16.67
CA ARG A 121 -31.14 21.65 16.53
C ARG A 121 -32.23 22.10 17.51
N SER A 122 -31.94 23.15 18.27
CA SER A 122 -32.93 23.87 19.09
C SER A 122 -33.58 25.04 18.35
N GLU A 123 -32.98 25.45 17.23
CA GLU A 123 -33.38 26.60 16.41
C GLU A 123 -33.60 26.17 14.95
N PRO A 124 -34.42 26.92 14.18
CA PRO A 124 -34.52 26.73 12.73
C PRO A 124 -33.15 26.86 12.03
N LEU A 125 -33.02 26.19 10.89
CA LEU A 125 -31.83 26.30 10.05
C LEU A 125 -31.80 27.68 9.39
N ASP A 126 -30.64 28.35 9.47
CA ASP A 126 -30.37 29.60 8.77
C ASP A 126 -29.46 29.34 7.55
N GLU A 127 -29.43 30.29 6.62
CA GLU A 127 -28.57 30.20 5.43
C GLU A 127 -27.08 30.20 5.79
N GLU A 128 -26.71 30.81 6.92
CA GLU A 128 -25.32 30.91 7.38
C GLU A 128 -24.77 29.55 7.82
N LYS A 129 -25.49 28.78 8.65
CA LYS A 129 -25.09 27.43 9.06
C LYS A 129 -24.94 26.52 7.85
N LEU A 130 -25.90 26.56 6.91
CA LEU A 130 -25.84 25.75 5.68
C LEU A 130 -24.63 26.10 4.81
N ARG A 131 -24.29 27.39 4.72
CA ARG A 131 -23.06 27.84 4.05
C ARG A 131 -21.81 27.29 4.74
N VAL A 132 -21.75 27.31 6.08
CA VAL A 132 -20.63 26.76 6.85
C VAL A 132 -20.51 25.24 6.63
N TRP A 133 -21.62 24.50 6.66
CA TRP A 133 -21.63 23.06 6.41
C TRP A 133 -21.11 22.75 5.01
N LYS A 134 -21.56 23.50 4.00
CA LYS A 134 -21.06 23.38 2.63
C LYS A 134 -19.55 23.62 2.56
N GLN A 135 -19.05 24.68 3.19
CA GLN A 135 -17.61 24.99 3.21
C GLN A 135 -16.78 23.86 3.85
N ARG A 136 -17.26 23.27 4.95
CA ARG A 136 -16.64 22.11 5.61
C ARG A 136 -16.56 20.91 4.67
N ALA A 137 -17.67 20.56 4.02
CA ALA A 137 -17.71 19.46 3.06
C ALA A 137 -16.81 19.71 1.83
N MET A 138 -16.89 20.91 1.24
CA MET A 138 -16.05 21.29 0.09
C MET A 138 -14.55 21.24 0.41
N THR A 139 -14.14 21.64 1.62
CA THR A 139 -12.73 21.57 2.05
C THR A 139 -12.23 20.12 2.03
N CYS A 140 -13.07 19.17 2.47
CA CYS A 140 -12.75 17.75 2.41
C CYS A 140 -12.67 17.24 0.95
N THR A 141 -13.60 17.64 0.08
CA THR A 141 -13.56 17.32 -1.36
C THR A 141 -12.28 17.81 -2.03
N VAL A 142 -11.85 19.05 -1.74
CA VAL A 142 -10.61 19.62 -2.28
C VAL A 142 -9.41 18.82 -1.81
N ALA A 143 -9.34 18.47 -0.52
CA ALA A 143 -8.29 17.62 0.02
C ALA A 143 -8.22 16.27 -0.69
N PHE A 144 -9.35 15.58 -0.87
CA PHE A 144 -9.38 14.30 -1.58
C PHE A 144 -8.98 14.42 -3.05
N SER A 145 -9.41 15.49 -3.74
CA SER A 145 -9.02 15.74 -5.13
C SER A 145 -7.52 15.97 -5.27
N ALA A 146 -6.89 16.65 -4.29
CA ALA A 146 -5.44 16.83 -4.24
C ALA A 146 -4.69 15.50 -4.10
N PHE A 147 -5.20 14.56 -3.30
CA PHE A 147 -4.60 13.22 -3.19
C PHE A 147 -4.83 12.36 -4.44
N ILE A 148 -6.04 12.38 -5.01
CA ILE A 148 -6.38 11.59 -6.20
C ILE A 148 -5.58 12.04 -7.43
N SER A 149 -5.30 13.34 -7.56
CA SER A 149 -4.49 13.88 -8.66
C SER A 149 -2.99 13.53 -8.58
N ARG A 150 -2.53 12.92 -7.48
CA ARG A 150 -1.14 12.48 -7.28
C ARG A 150 -1.05 10.97 -7.02
N PRO A 151 -1.48 10.11 -7.97
CA PRO A 151 -1.59 8.67 -7.74
C PRO A 151 -0.23 7.96 -7.65
N ASP A 152 0.83 8.55 -8.19
CA ASP A 152 2.15 7.91 -8.37
C ASP A 152 2.80 7.45 -7.06
N GLN A 153 2.35 8.00 -5.92
CA GLN A 153 2.88 7.77 -4.58
C GLN A 153 1.93 6.99 -3.67
N ILE A 154 0.78 6.55 -4.20
CA ILE A 154 -0.30 5.99 -3.39
C ILE A 154 -0.65 4.59 -3.89
N HIS A 155 -0.71 3.63 -2.97
CA HIS A 155 -1.11 2.26 -3.29
C HIS A 155 -2.54 2.24 -3.90
N PRO A 156 -2.83 1.48 -4.97
CA PRO A 156 -4.15 1.51 -5.64
C PRO A 156 -5.34 1.28 -4.73
N ALA A 157 -5.18 0.43 -3.70
CA ALA A 157 -6.21 0.22 -2.68
C ALA A 157 -6.56 1.49 -1.91
N VAL A 158 -5.59 2.37 -1.64
CA VAL A 158 -5.79 3.66 -0.97
C VAL A 158 -6.50 4.64 -1.91
N THR A 159 -6.11 4.68 -3.20
CA THR A 159 -6.78 5.51 -4.22
C THR A 159 -8.26 5.15 -4.37
N HIS A 160 -8.60 3.86 -4.35
CA HIS A 160 -9.99 3.41 -4.37
C HIS A 160 -10.78 3.90 -3.14
N MET A 161 -10.17 3.87 -1.95
CA MET A 161 -10.82 4.35 -0.73
C MET A 161 -11.03 5.87 -0.77
N LEU A 162 -10.06 6.62 -1.28
CA LEU A 162 -10.18 8.06 -1.50
C LEU A 162 -11.30 8.40 -2.49
N ALA A 163 -11.41 7.66 -3.59
CA ALA A 163 -12.48 7.87 -4.57
C ALA A 163 -13.86 7.66 -3.94
N ASN A 164 -14.04 6.59 -3.16
CA ASN A 164 -15.28 6.34 -2.42
C ASN A 164 -15.59 7.44 -1.42
N ALA A 165 -14.60 7.89 -0.65
CA ALA A 165 -14.77 8.98 0.31
C ALA A 165 -15.16 10.29 -0.37
N LYS A 166 -14.52 10.60 -1.50
CA LYS A 166 -14.85 11.77 -2.31
C LYS A 166 -16.30 11.74 -2.79
N VAL A 167 -16.77 10.59 -3.29
CA VAL A 167 -18.18 10.45 -3.71
C VAL A 167 -19.14 10.74 -2.54
N LEU A 168 -18.87 10.20 -1.35
CA LEU A 168 -19.69 10.44 -0.17
C LEU A 168 -19.74 11.92 0.24
N VAL A 169 -18.59 12.61 0.21
CA VAL A 169 -18.51 14.03 0.57
C VAL A 169 -19.10 14.94 -0.52
N ASP A 170 -18.97 14.57 -1.80
CA ASP A 170 -19.64 15.28 -2.89
C ASP A 170 -21.16 15.14 -2.79
N SER A 171 -21.66 13.95 -2.44
CA SER A 171 -23.08 13.73 -2.13
C SER A 171 -23.54 14.57 -0.96
N LEU A 172 -22.77 14.62 0.15
CA LEU A 172 -23.07 15.50 1.29
C LEU A 172 -23.16 16.97 0.87
N THR A 173 -22.23 17.44 0.02
CA THR A 173 -22.24 18.82 -0.48
C THR A 173 -23.50 19.11 -1.30
N SER A 174 -23.90 18.17 -2.16
CA SER A 174 -25.13 18.27 -2.97
C SER A 174 -26.41 18.23 -2.13
N ASP A 175 -26.44 17.38 -1.10
CA ASP A 175 -27.59 17.28 -0.19
C ASP A 175 -27.72 18.56 0.67
N VAL A 176 -26.61 19.14 1.14
CA VAL A 176 -26.61 20.44 1.84
C VAL A 176 -27.10 21.58 0.93
N ASP A 177 -26.73 21.58 -0.36
CA ASP A 177 -27.25 22.55 -1.33
C ASP A 177 -28.77 22.41 -1.54
N SER A 178 -29.25 21.16 -1.61
CA SER A 178 -30.69 20.87 -1.73
C SER A 178 -31.46 21.31 -0.47
N LEU A 179 -30.85 21.14 0.70
CA LEU A 179 -31.39 21.59 1.97
C LEU A 179 -31.46 23.13 2.02
N ALA A 180 -30.40 23.82 1.59
CA ALA A 180 -30.37 25.28 1.48
C ALA A 180 -31.44 25.83 0.54
N ALA A 181 -31.68 25.17 -0.60
CA ALA A 181 -32.76 25.55 -1.51
C ALA A 181 -34.14 25.41 -0.86
N SER A 182 -34.37 24.36 -0.07
CA SER A 182 -35.63 24.13 0.63
C SER A 182 -35.90 25.17 1.71
N VAL A 183 -34.87 25.48 2.52
CA VAL A 183 -34.92 26.52 3.56
C VAL A 183 -35.20 27.89 2.95
N LYS A 184 -34.52 28.24 1.84
CA LYS A 184 -34.75 29.50 1.12
C LYS A 184 -36.16 29.62 0.55
N ALA A 185 -36.76 28.49 0.15
CA ALA A 185 -38.14 28.44 -0.30
C ALA A 185 -39.17 28.48 0.85
N GLY A 186 -38.72 28.51 2.12
CA GLY A 186 -39.60 28.45 3.29
C GLY A 186 -40.29 27.10 3.47
N SER A 187 -39.77 26.04 2.84
CA SER A 187 -40.29 24.69 2.95
C SER A 187 -39.54 23.92 4.03
N ASP A 188 -40.27 23.09 4.78
CA ASP A 188 -39.63 22.17 5.71
C ASP A 188 -38.77 21.15 4.96
N PRO A 189 -37.58 20.82 5.46
CA PRO A 189 -36.73 19.83 4.84
C PRO A 189 -37.36 18.45 4.85
N ASP A 190 -37.24 17.76 3.71
CA ASP A 190 -37.63 16.37 3.57
C ASP A 190 -36.86 15.50 4.57
N ARG A 191 -37.58 14.64 5.31
CA ARG A 191 -36.96 13.72 6.29
C ARG A 191 -35.99 12.76 5.62
N ASP A 192 -36.24 12.40 4.36
CA ASP A 192 -35.33 11.55 3.61
C ASP A 192 -34.01 12.27 3.31
N LEU A 193 -34.06 13.58 3.04
CA LEU A 193 -32.86 14.41 2.85
C LEU A 193 -32.05 14.54 4.15
N GLU A 194 -32.71 14.76 5.28
CA GLU A 194 -32.04 14.74 6.59
C GLU A 194 -31.39 13.39 6.86
N GLY A 195 -32.09 12.29 6.57
CA GLY A 195 -31.59 10.92 6.68
C GLY A 195 -30.36 10.66 5.80
N ARG A 196 -30.34 11.17 4.57
CA ARG A 196 -29.16 11.07 3.68
C ARG A 196 -27.95 11.82 4.24
N ILE A 197 -28.12 13.06 4.70
CA ILE A 197 -27.04 13.87 5.30
C ILE A 197 -26.46 13.16 6.53
N VAL A 198 -27.33 12.65 7.40
CA VAL A 198 -26.92 11.88 8.57
C VAL A 198 -26.24 10.58 8.15
N GLY A 199 -26.73 9.86 7.14
CA GLY A 199 -26.15 8.60 6.68
C GLY A 199 -24.68 8.70 6.26
N ILE A 200 -24.24 9.85 5.73
CA ILE A 200 -22.87 10.04 5.24
C ILE A 200 -21.81 9.84 6.34
N HIS A 201 -22.03 10.33 7.57
CA HIS A 201 -21.02 10.17 8.62
C HIS A 201 -20.83 8.70 9.05
N LEU A 202 -21.90 7.91 9.01
CA LEU A 202 -21.84 6.46 9.26
C LEU A 202 -21.12 5.73 8.13
N ALA A 203 -21.42 6.09 6.88
CA ALA A 203 -20.73 5.53 5.71
C ALA A 203 -19.23 5.86 5.72
N LEU A 204 -18.85 7.09 6.11
CA LEU A 204 -17.45 7.48 6.25
C LEU A 204 -16.75 6.77 7.42
N LEU A 205 -17.45 6.53 8.52
CA LEU A 205 -16.93 5.75 9.65
C LEU A 205 -16.68 4.29 9.24
N GLU A 206 -17.61 3.67 8.53
CA GLU A 206 -17.44 2.33 7.97
C GLU A 206 -16.26 2.30 6.98
N LEU A 207 -16.19 3.29 6.08
CA LEU A 207 -15.09 3.40 5.12
C LEU A 207 -13.73 3.53 5.82
N LEU A 208 -13.64 4.30 6.91
CA LEU A 208 -12.43 4.41 7.72
C LEU A 208 -12.04 3.07 8.37
N SER A 209 -13.03 2.30 8.85
CA SER A 209 -12.78 0.96 9.40
C SER A 209 -12.26 -0.03 8.35
N LEU A 210 -12.85 0.01 7.14
CA LEU A 210 -12.42 -0.77 5.98
C LEU A 210 -11.03 -0.36 5.52
N PHE A 211 -10.71 0.94 5.61
CA PHE A 211 -9.39 1.47 5.29
C PHE A 211 -8.34 0.89 6.24
N ASP A 212 -8.59 0.98 7.56
CA ASP A 212 -7.68 0.44 8.57
C ASP A 212 -7.50 -1.08 8.42
N ALA A 213 -8.57 -1.82 8.10
CA ALA A 213 -8.50 -3.25 7.82
C ALA A 213 -7.66 -3.57 6.58
N ARG A 214 -7.86 -2.85 5.47
CA ARG A 214 -7.09 -3.02 4.23
C ARG A 214 -5.62 -2.65 4.44
N MET A 215 -5.33 -1.56 5.14
CA MET A 215 -3.95 -1.15 5.41
C MET A 215 -3.21 -2.14 6.30
N ARG A 216 -3.88 -2.79 7.27
CA ARG A 216 -3.30 -3.93 7.99
C ARG A 216 -2.94 -5.07 7.04
N GLY A 217 -3.84 -5.43 6.12
CA GLY A 217 -3.59 -6.44 5.10
C GLY A 217 -2.43 -6.09 4.17
N VAL A 218 -2.38 -4.85 3.68
CA VAL A 218 -1.28 -4.33 2.84
C VAL A 218 0.04 -4.36 3.60
N ARG A 219 0.08 -3.90 4.85
CA ARG A 219 1.27 -3.95 5.70
C ARG A 219 1.77 -5.39 5.88
N ILE A 220 0.88 -6.33 6.20
CA ILE A 220 1.23 -7.75 6.32
C ILE A 220 1.75 -8.30 5.00
N ALA A 221 1.12 -7.96 3.87
CA ALA A 221 1.56 -8.39 2.55
C ALA A 221 2.94 -7.84 2.16
N LEU A 222 3.22 -6.57 2.49
CA LEU A 222 4.53 -5.94 2.29
C LEU A 222 5.60 -6.56 3.20
N ASP A 223 5.27 -6.80 4.47
CA ASP A 223 6.17 -7.43 5.44
C ASP A 223 6.49 -8.90 5.10
N GLN A 224 5.55 -9.63 4.48
CA GLN A 224 5.75 -11.03 4.07
C GLN A 224 6.36 -11.17 2.66
N GLY A 225 6.03 -10.25 1.76
CA GLY A 225 6.40 -10.24 0.36
C GLY A 225 7.82 -9.74 0.08
N ASP A 226 8.48 -9.09 1.05
CA ASP A 226 9.83 -8.53 0.89
C ASP A 226 9.91 -7.69 -0.41
N ASP A 227 8.88 -6.87 -0.62
CA ASP A 227 8.63 -6.01 -1.79
C ASP A 227 8.25 -6.68 -3.13
N GLY A 228 7.96 -7.99 -3.14
CA GLY A 228 7.20 -8.62 -4.23
C GLY A 228 5.71 -8.68 -3.89
N LEU A 229 4.82 -8.24 -4.78
CA LEU A 229 3.40 -8.57 -4.69
C LEU A 229 3.29 -10.08 -4.46
N PRO A 230 2.72 -10.56 -3.34
CA PRO A 230 2.74 -11.97 -3.04
C PRO A 230 1.69 -12.67 -3.92
N THR A 231 2.03 -12.90 -5.18
CA THR A 231 1.16 -13.54 -6.19
C THR A 231 0.73 -14.94 -5.75
N ARG A 232 1.49 -15.59 -4.86
CA ARG A 232 1.18 -16.91 -4.31
C ARG A 232 0.22 -16.89 -3.12
N SER A 233 0.10 -15.80 -2.36
CA SER A 233 -0.83 -15.75 -1.22
C SER A 233 -2.25 -15.36 -1.64
N PHE A 234 -2.42 -14.63 -2.73
CA PHE A 234 -3.74 -14.33 -3.30
C PHE A 234 -4.50 -15.58 -3.73
N ALA A 235 -3.81 -16.58 -4.29
CA ALA A 235 -4.42 -17.87 -4.65
C ALA A 235 -4.95 -18.62 -3.41
N ALA A 236 -4.24 -18.53 -2.28
CA ALA A 236 -4.62 -19.21 -1.04
C ALA A 236 -5.78 -18.51 -0.29
N TRP A 237 -5.94 -17.19 -0.46
CA TRP A 237 -7.05 -16.44 0.14
C TRP A 237 -8.39 -16.77 -0.54
N ASN A 238 -8.39 -16.95 -1.86
CA ASN A 238 -9.57 -17.39 -2.61
C ASN A 238 -10.01 -18.82 -2.32
N GLU A 239 -9.09 -19.70 -1.86
CA GLU A 239 -9.44 -21.06 -1.44
C GLU A 239 -10.06 -21.07 -0.03
N GLU A 240 -9.55 -20.27 0.91
CA GLU A 240 -10.09 -20.19 2.27
C GLU A 240 -11.49 -19.58 2.33
N GLN A 241 -11.76 -18.58 1.49
CA GLN A 241 -13.10 -17.99 1.38
C GLN A 241 -14.13 -18.95 0.73
N ARG A 242 -13.65 -19.89 -0.10
CA ARG A 242 -14.50 -20.90 -0.75
C ARG A 242 -14.93 -22.02 0.19
N ASP A 243 -14.10 -22.34 1.18
CA ASP A 243 -14.38 -23.37 2.18
C ASP A 243 -15.34 -22.86 3.27
N ASP A 244 -15.40 -21.54 3.52
CA ASP A 244 -16.30 -20.92 4.50
C ASP A 244 -17.69 -20.58 3.92
N ASP A 245 -17.82 -20.44 2.59
CA ASP A 245 -19.08 -20.10 1.89
C ASP A 245 -19.87 -21.34 1.40
N ASP A 246 -19.58 -22.54 1.92
CA ASP A 246 -20.34 -23.77 1.62
C ASP A 246 -21.32 -24.09 2.77
N PRO A 247 -22.51 -23.44 2.85
CA PRO A 247 -23.52 -23.81 3.83
C PRO A 247 -24.12 -25.15 3.42
N LEU A 248 -23.64 -26.21 4.05
CA LEU A 248 -24.35 -27.45 4.38
C LEU A 248 -25.60 -27.72 3.53
N VAL A 249 -25.41 -28.15 2.28
CA VAL A 249 -26.41 -28.97 1.57
C VAL A 249 -26.33 -30.37 2.15
N SER A 250 -26.84 -30.52 3.37
CA SER A 250 -27.08 -31.81 4.02
C SER A 250 -28.30 -31.64 4.93
N GLY A 251 -29.44 -32.26 4.73
CA GLY A 251 -29.90 -33.19 3.71
C GLY A 251 -31.33 -33.50 4.08
N GLU A 252 -32.26 -33.31 3.16
CA GLU A 252 -33.59 -33.89 3.28
C GLU A 252 -33.59 -35.23 2.54
N ARG A 253 -33.67 -36.29 3.31
CA ARG A 253 -34.27 -37.58 2.94
C ARG A 253 -35.18 -38.01 4.06
#